data_AF-A0A3A4W130-F1
#
_entry.id   AF-A0A3A4W130-F1
#
_cell.length_a   1.000
_cell.length_b   1.000
_cell.length_c   1.000
_cell.angle_alpha   90.00
_cell.angle_beta   90.00
_cell.angle_gamma   90.00
#
_symmetry.space_group_name_H-M   'P 1'
#
loop_
_entity.id
_entity.type
_entity.pdbx_description
1 polymer ?
#
loop_
_entity_poly.entity_id
_entity_poly.type
_entity_poly.pdbx_seq_one_letter_code
_entity_poly.pdbx_strand_id
1 'polypeptide(L)' 'MTAARRIEPGNPDIDRFLSGYSPDHVFSSLSDERKVNPYLRFNEPSVISFLEKKGLPVGSEIERWESIMAID' A
#
# COMPACT_ATOMS: atom_id res chain seq x y z
N MET A 1 8.78 0.40 -4.48
CA MET A 1 7.39 0.57 -4.98
C MET A 1 6.74 -0.72 -5.52
N THR A 2 7.46 -1.83 -5.69
CA THR A 2 6.89 -3.11 -6.17
C THR A 2 5.79 -3.67 -5.26
N ALA A 3 5.94 -3.53 -3.94
CA ALA A 3 4.95 -3.97 -2.97
C ALA A 3 3.60 -3.23 -3.12
N ALA A 4 3.62 -1.91 -3.34
CA ALA A 4 2.40 -1.11 -3.53
C ALA A 4 1.59 -1.58 -4.74
N ARG A 5 2.27 -1.82 -5.87
CA ARG A 5 1.63 -2.33 -7.09
C ARG A 5 1.12 -3.77 -6.95
N ARG A 6 1.77 -4.57 -6.09
CA ARG A 6 1.34 -5.95 -5.77
C ARG A 6 0.07 -5.96 -4.92
N ILE A 7 -0.01 -5.08 -3.93
CA ILE A 7 -1.12 -5.03 -2.96
C ILE A 7 -2.34 -4.31 -3.54
N GLU A 8 -2.13 -3.16 -4.19
CA GLU A 8 -3.19 -2.35 -4.80
C GLU A 8 -2.95 -2.13 -6.30
N PRO A 9 -3.02 -3.17 -7.16
CA PRO A 9 -2.76 -3.03 -8.60
C PRO A 9 -3.73 -2.09 -9.32
N GLY A 10 -4.90 -1.82 -8.73
CA GLY A 10 -5.91 -0.91 -9.27
C GLY A 10 -5.83 0.53 -8.77
N ASN A 11 -4.84 0.90 -7.95
CA ASN A 11 -4.70 2.26 -7.43
C ASN A 11 -4.02 3.18 -8.47
N PRO A 12 -4.76 4.12 -9.10
CA PRO A 12 -4.23 4.95 -10.18
C PRO A 12 -3.19 5.97 -9.72
N ASP A 13 -3.15 6.29 -8.42
CA ASP A 13 -2.16 7.22 -7.88
C ASP A 13 -0.76 6.59 -7.83
N ILE A 14 -0.64 5.26 -7.81
CA ILE A 14 0.65 4.57 -7.90
C ILE A 14 1.34 4.87 -9.22
N ASP A 15 0.60 4.79 -10.34
CA ASP A 15 1.16 5.05 -11.67
C ASP A 15 1.55 6.53 -11.84
N ARG A 16 0.72 7.44 -11.31
CA ARG A 16 1.03 8.86 -11.28
C ARG A 16 2.30 9.13 -10.45
N PHE A 17 2.40 8.54 -9.27
CA PHE A 17 3.57 8.69 -8.41
C PHE A 17 4.84 8.17 -9.08
N LEU A 18 4.77 7.00 -9.72
CA LEU A 18 5.90 6.40 -10.43
C LEU A 18 6.35 7.21 -11.66
N SER A 19 5.44 7.92 -12.32
CA SER A 19 5.78 8.74 -13.50
C SER A 19 6.78 9.87 -13.20
N GLY A 20 6.81 10.36 -11.95
CA GLY A 20 7.76 11.38 -11.49
C GLY A 20 8.88 10.84 -10.61
N TYR A 21 8.95 9.53 -10.40
CA TYR A 21 9.92 8.91 -9.50
C TYR A 21 11.32 8.89 -10.14
N SER A 22 12.30 9.46 -9.42
CA SER A 22 13.72 9.37 -9.79
C SER A 22 14.47 8.49 -8.78
N PRO A 23 15.11 7.39 -9.21
CA PRO A 23 15.95 6.57 -8.35
C PRO A 23 17.12 7.35 -7.73
N ASP A 24 17.61 8.38 -8.44
CA ASP A 24 18.76 9.20 -8.01
C ASP A 24 18.37 10.30 -7.00
N HIS A 25 17.07 10.56 -6.82
CA HIS A 25 16.55 11.51 -5.86
C HIS A 25 15.18 11.06 -5.35
N VAL A 26 15.20 10.19 -4.34
CA VAL A 26 14.00 9.61 -3.76
C VAL A 26 13.41 10.56 -2.70
N PHE A 27 12.29 11.17 -3.03
CA PHE A 27 11.51 11.97 -2.09
C PHE A 27 10.01 11.88 -2.41
N SER A 28 9.19 12.18 -1.40
CA SER A 28 7.74 12.29 -1.51
C SER A 28 7.21 13.13 -0.36
N SER A 29 6.02 13.72 -0.54
CA SER A 29 5.31 14.33 0.58
C SER A 29 4.50 13.28 1.35
N LEU A 30 4.16 13.57 2.60
CA LEU A 30 3.20 12.74 3.35
C LEU A 30 1.85 12.63 2.64
N SER A 31 1.44 13.66 1.91
CA SER A 31 0.22 13.62 1.08
C SER A 31 0.33 12.65 -0.09
N ASP A 32 1.52 12.47 -0.67
CA ASP A 32 1.74 11.49 -1.72
C ASP A 32 1.74 10.08 -1.14
N GLU A 33 2.47 9.87 -0.03
CA GLU A 33 2.54 8.57 0.63
C GLU A 33 1.16 8.06 1.08
N ARG A 34 0.28 8.93 1.60
CA ARG A 34 -1.10 8.54 1.96
C ARG A 34 -1.94 8.03 0.77
N LYS A 35 -1.55 8.34 -0.47
CA LYS A 35 -2.24 7.86 -1.67
C LYS A 35 -1.70 6.54 -2.18
N VAL A 36 -0.43 6.24 -1.96
CA VAL A 36 0.24 5.10 -2.63
C VAL A 36 0.84 4.07 -1.68
N ASN A 37 1.12 4.45 -0.43
CA ASN A 37 1.83 3.61 0.51
C ASN A 37 0.85 2.65 1.22
N PRO A 38 0.93 1.32 0.98
CA PRO A 38 0.01 0.37 1.57
C PRO A 38 0.08 0.38 3.10
N TYR A 39 1.25 0.63 3.69
CA TYR A 39 1.43 0.71 5.15
C TYR A 39 0.71 1.91 5.78
N LEU A 40 0.39 2.96 5.02
CA LEU A 40 -0.44 4.07 5.48
C LEU A 40 -1.92 3.90 5.09
N ARG A 41 -2.20 2.90 4.25
CA ARG A 41 -3.50 2.62 3.63
C ARG A 41 -4.05 1.25 4.05
N PHE A 42 -3.51 0.64 5.11
CA PHE A 42 -3.92 -0.70 5.58
C PHE A 42 -5.41 -0.78 5.98
N ASN A 43 -6.04 0.39 6.20
CA ASN A 43 -7.46 0.52 6.46
C ASN A 43 -8.34 0.69 5.20
N GLU A 44 -7.74 0.83 4.02
CA GLU A 44 -8.48 1.01 2.77
C GLU A 44 -9.15 -0.30 2.34
N PRO A 45 -10.40 -0.26 1.83
CA PRO A 45 -11.14 -1.46 1.43
C PRO A 45 -10.39 -2.35 0.41
N SER A 46 -9.63 -1.74 -0.50
CA SER A 46 -8.76 -2.43 -1.47
C SER A 46 -7.68 -3.26 -0.79
N VAL A 47 -7.03 -2.70 0.24
CA VAL A 47 -5.98 -3.37 1.00
C VAL A 47 -6.57 -4.46 1.90
N ILE A 48 -7.69 -4.19 2.57
CA ILE A 48 -8.41 -5.19 3.36
C ILE A 48 -8.80 -6.39 2.49
N SER A 49 -9.40 -6.12 1.33
CA SER A 49 -9.78 -7.17 0.36
C SER A 49 -8.57 -7.98 -0.12
N PHE A 50 -7.40 -7.35 -0.26
CA PHE A 50 -6.17 -8.05 -0.59
C PHE A 50 -5.73 -8.98 0.54
N LEU A 51 -5.73 -8.50 1.79
CA LEU A 51 -5.37 -9.29 2.98
C LEU A 51 -6.31 -10.47 3.19
N GLU A 52 -7.62 -10.27 3.05
CA GLU A 52 -8.64 -11.33 3.12
C GLU A 52 -8.41 -12.41 2.07
N LYS A 53 -8.12 -12.01 0.81
CA LYS A 53 -7.79 -12.96 -0.27
C LYS A 53 -6.53 -13.76 0.00
N LYS A 54 -5.63 -13.26 0.85
CA LYS A 54 -4.43 -13.96 1.31
C LYS A 54 -4.67 -14.83 2.56
N GLY A 55 -5.89 -14.81 3.11
CA GLY A 55 -6.23 -15.53 4.33
C GLY A 55 -5.60 -14.91 5.59
N LEU A 56 -5.27 -13.61 5.54
CA LEU A 56 -4.67 -12.89 6.65
C LEU A 56 -5.74 -12.23 7.55
N PRO A 57 -5.49 -12.09 8.86
CA PRO A 57 -6.41 -11.42 9.79
C PRO A 57 -6.68 -9.95 9.43
N VAL A 58 -7.96 -9.53 9.49
CA VAL A 58 -8.38 -8.14 9.18
C VAL A 58 -9.41 -7.55 10.16
N GLY A 59 -9.73 -8.25 11.25
CA GLY A 59 -10.84 -7.90 12.14
C GLY A 59 -10.66 -6.58 12.89
N SER A 60 -9.42 -6.15 13.09
CA SER A 60 -9.04 -4.92 13.78
C SER A 60 -7.95 -4.14 13.03
N GLU A 61 -7.71 -2.89 13.41
CA GLU A 61 -6.62 -2.10 12.85
C GLU A 61 -5.25 -2.73 13.12
N ILE A 62 -5.03 -3.26 14.33
CA ILE A 62 -3.76 -3.90 14.67
C ILE A 62 -3.52 -5.17 13.87
N GLU A 63 -4.55 -6.00 13.67
CA GLU A 63 -4.45 -7.19 12.82
C GLU A 63 -4.15 -6.85 11.36
N ARG A 64 -4.76 -5.78 10.82
CA ARG A 64 -4.47 -5.30 9.46
C ARG A 64 -3.04 -4.78 9.34
N TRP A 65 -2.55 -4.07 10.36
CA TRP A 65 -1.16 -3.61 10.44
C TRP A 65 -0.17 -4.79 10.49
N GLU A 66 -0.40 -5.78 11.36
CA GLU A 66 0.45 -6.96 11.46
C GLU A 66 0.43 -7.78 10.16
N SER A 67 -0.74 -7.95 9.58
CA SER A 67 -0.92 -8.67 8.32
C SER A 67 -0.21 -8.00 7.15
N ILE A 68 -0.25 -6.66 7.06
CA ILE A 68 0.44 -5.96 5.97
C ILE A 68 1.96 -5.99 6.13
N MET A 69 2.44 -5.95 7.38
CA MET A 69 3.86 -6.09 7.70
C MET A 69 4.40 -7.49 7.40
N ALA A 70 3.54 -8.50 7.37
CA ALA A 70 3.90 -9.88 7.03
C ALA A 70 3.94 -10.17 5.50
N ILE A 71 3.64 -9.17 4.65
CA ILE A 71 3.73 -9.32 3.19
C ILE A 71 5.15 -8.98 2.72
N ASP A 72 5.84 -9.97 2.13
CA ASP A 72 7.11 -9.80 1.39
C ASP A 72 6.94 -9.05 0.06
#